data_AF-A0A8H6E586-F1
#
_entry.id   AF-A0A8H6E586-F1
#
_cell.length_a   1.000
_cell.length_b   1.000
_cell.length_c   1.000
_cell.angle_alpha   90.00
_cell.angle_beta   90.00
_cell.angle_gamma   90.00
#
_symmetry.space_group_name_H-M   'P 1'
#
loop_
_entity.id
_entity.type
_entity.pdbx_description
1 polymer ?
#
loop_
_entity_poly.entity_id
_entity_poly.type
_entity_poly.pdbx_seq_one_letter_code
_entity_poly.pdbx_strand_id
1 'polypeptide(L)'
;MPSLLPFHCSAQTADKQTAVVGLFFQLTVLDGSVPPFESIFSQLDDTAHAGARTVTGELDFQVLTTHLAHFGDIQYTGSLTTPPCTEGVAWHLSGAPLPLDVKSYSTDNLLKVAAQQERASNE
;
A
#
# COMPACT_ATOMS: atom_id res chain seq x y z
N MET A 1 12.09 14.78 1.95
CA MET A 1 11.14 14.25 0.95
C MET A 1 10.44 13.07 1.61
N PRO A 2 9.11 13.05 1.72
CA PRO A 2 8.41 11.93 2.32
C PRO A 2 8.59 10.68 1.43
N SER A 3 9.01 9.56 2.01
CA SER A 3 9.14 8.30 1.27
C SER A 3 7.76 7.67 1.14
N LEU A 4 7.18 7.74 -0.06
CA LEU A 4 5.91 7.11 -0.36
C LEU A 4 6.16 5.62 -0.62
N LEU A 5 5.93 4.77 0.39
CA LEU A 5 5.67 3.36 0.17
C LEU A 5 4.18 3.22 -0.17
N PRO A 6 3.79 2.76 -1.38
CA PRO A 6 2.39 2.57 -1.69
C PRO A 6 1.98 1.12 -1.38
N PHE A 7 1.16 0.93 -0.36
CA PHE A 7 0.47 -0.34 -0.14
C PHE A 7 -0.84 -0.36 -0.94
N HIS A 8 -1.09 -1.46 -1.66
CA HIS A 8 -2.23 -1.59 -2.56
C HIS A 8 -3.11 -2.79 -2.16
N CYS A 9 -4.39 -2.55 -1.88
CA CYS A 9 -5.41 -3.59 -1.79
C CYS A 9 -6.25 -3.58 -3.06
N SER A 10 -6.39 -4.72 -3.76
CA SER A 10 -7.31 -4.86 -4.89
C SER A 10 -8.58 -5.62 -4.50
N ALA A 11 -9.72 -5.16 -5.00
CA ALA A 11 -11.01 -5.84 -4.91
C ALA A 11 -11.62 -5.96 -6.30
N GLN A 12 -12.31 -7.07 -6.59
CA GLN A 12 -12.94 -7.31 -7.88
C GLN A 12 -14.42 -7.70 -7.72
N THR A 13 -15.30 -7.12 -8.53
CA THR A 13 -16.73 -7.47 -8.56
C THR A 13 -16.99 -8.70 -9.43
N ALA A 14 -18.21 -9.26 -9.35
CA ALA A 14 -18.65 -10.35 -10.22
C ALA A 14 -18.54 -10.00 -11.72
N ASP A 15 -18.62 -8.71 -12.06
CA ASP A 15 -18.52 -8.18 -13.42
C ASP A 15 -17.08 -7.84 -13.85
N LYS A 16 -16.07 -8.30 -13.10
CA LYS A 16 -14.62 -8.03 -13.32
C LYS A 16 -14.21 -6.57 -13.19
N GLN A 17 -15.03 -5.71 -12.60
CA GLN A 17 -14.60 -4.35 -12.27
C GLN A 17 -13.63 -4.42 -11.09
N THR A 18 -12.52 -3.70 -11.19
CA THR A 18 -11.44 -3.75 -10.20
C THR A 18 -11.34 -2.39 -9.52
N ALA A 19 -11.29 -2.40 -8.19
CA ALA A 19 -10.97 -1.22 -7.38
C ALA A 19 -9.65 -1.46 -6.63
N VAL A 20 -8.85 -0.40 -6.50
CA VAL A 20 -7.59 -0.40 -5.75
C VAL A 20 -7.64 0.66 -4.67
N VAL A 21 -7.35 0.28 -3.42
CA VAL A 21 -7.12 1.21 -2.32
C VAL A 21 -5.62 1.36 -2.10
N GLY A 22 -5.12 2.57 -2.28
CA GLY A 22 -3.73 2.96 -2.05
C GLY A 22 -3.58 3.71 -0.74
N LEU A 23 -2.60 3.30 0.08
CA LEU A 23 -2.23 3.98 1.31
C LEU A 23 -0.84 4.58 1.19
N PHE A 24 -0.68 5.81 1.65
CA PHE A 24 0.64 6.45 1.76
C PHE A 24 1.21 6.25 3.16
N PHE A 25 2.54 6.13 3.25
CA PHE A 25 3.25 6.13 4.52
C PHE A 25 4.17 7.34 4.66
N GLN A 26 4.37 7.77 5.89
CA GLN A 26 5.31 8.82 6.29
C GLN A 26 6.24 8.26 7.36
N LEU A 27 7.55 8.33 7.12
CA LEU A 27 8.53 7.89 8.10
C LEU A 27 8.45 8.73 9.37
N THR A 28 8.44 8.05 10.51
CA THR A 28 8.48 8.63 11.85
C THR A 28 9.64 8.03 12.66
N VAL A 29 10.23 8.86 13.51
CA VAL A 29 11.27 8.46 14.49
C VAL A 29 10.66 8.03 15.83
N LEU A 30 9.35 8.22 16.00
CA LEU A 30 8.60 7.73 17.14
C LEU A 30 8.14 6.29 16.85
N ASP A 31 8.22 5.43 17.86
CA ASP A 31 7.61 4.10 17.80
C ASP A 31 6.09 4.28 17.61
N GLY A 32 5.52 3.61 16.59
CA GLY A 32 4.10 3.75 16.27
C GLY A 32 3.79 3.44 14.81
N SER A 33 4.10 2.22 14.38
CA SER A 33 3.54 1.70 13.14
C SER A 33 2.08 1.31 13.35
N VAL A 34 1.34 1.26 12.26
CA VAL A 34 -0.10 0.97 12.32
C VAL A 34 -0.27 -0.56 12.46
N PRO A 35 -1.01 -1.07 13.46
CA PRO A 35 -1.02 -2.49 13.87
C PRO A 35 -1.09 -3.55 12.75
N PRO A 36 -1.97 -3.44 11.72
CA PRO A 36 -2.01 -4.41 10.63
C PRO A 36 -0.66 -4.51 9.89
N PHE A 37 0.08 -3.42 9.76
CA PHE A 37 1.38 -3.43 9.10
C PHE A 37 2.49 -3.98 9.99
N GLU A 38 2.42 -3.79 11.30
CA GLU A 38 3.34 -4.45 12.25
C GLU A 38 3.23 -5.99 12.15
N SER A 39 1.99 -6.49 12.10
CA SER A 39 1.70 -7.91 11.92
C SER A 39 2.26 -8.45 10.60
N ILE A 40 2.10 -7.70 9.51
CA ILE A 40 2.66 -8.07 8.19
C ILE A 40 4.19 -8.05 8.21
N PHE A 41 4.80 -6.96 8.69
CA PHE A 41 6.25 -6.77 8.65
C PHE A 41 7.00 -7.74 9.56
N SER A 42 6.38 -8.19 10.66
CA SER A 42 6.95 -9.21 11.54
C SER A 42 7.24 -10.55 10.85
N GLN A 43 6.58 -10.83 9.72
CA GLN A 43 6.69 -12.10 9.00
C GLN A 43 7.57 -12.00 7.74
N LEU A 44 8.13 -10.82 7.45
CA LEU A 44 8.87 -10.59 6.20
C LEU A 44 10.15 -11.44 6.12
N ASP A 45 10.83 -11.68 7.24
CA ASP A 45 12.02 -12.53 7.30
C ASP A 45 11.74 -13.98 6.83
N ASP A 46 10.54 -14.49 7.08
CA ASP A 46 10.10 -15.83 6.65
C ASP A 46 9.75 -15.89 5.14
N THR A 47 9.78 -14.75 4.45
CA THR A 47 9.50 -14.62 3.01
C THR A 47 10.71 -14.15 2.19
N ALA A 48 11.92 -14.32 2.71
CA ALA A 48 13.16 -13.82 2.13
C ALA A 48 13.49 -14.32 0.69
N HIS A 49 12.78 -15.34 0.18
CA HIS A 49 12.98 -15.88 -1.16
C HIS A 49 11.69 -15.88 -1.98
N ALA A 50 11.82 -15.67 -3.29
CA ALA A 50 10.68 -15.65 -4.20
C ALA A 50 9.89 -16.97 -4.13
N GLY A 51 8.56 -16.85 -3.94
CA GLY A 51 7.66 -17.99 -3.80
C GLY A 51 7.49 -18.51 -2.37
N ALA A 52 8.24 -17.98 -1.39
CA ALA A 52 7.98 -18.25 0.02
C ALA A 52 6.63 -17.66 0.46
N ARG A 53 5.93 -18.36 1.36
CA ARG A 53 4.64 -17.95 1.91
C ARG A 53 4.68 -18.12 3.42
N THR A 54 4.15 -17.11 4.11
CA THR A 54 3.96 -17.13 5.55
C THR A 54 2.49 -16.82 5.88
N VAL A 55 2.14 -16.95 7.15
CA VAL A 55 0.83 -16.58 7.71
C VAL A 55 1.04 -15.37 8.59
N THR A 56 0.38 -14.26 8.27
CA THR A 56 0.40 -13.07 9.12
C THR A 56 -0.34 -13.33 10.43
N GLY A 57 -0.02 -12.57 11.47
CA GLY A 57 -0.87 -12.50 12.65
C GLY A 57 -2.24 -11.90 12.34
N GLU A 58 -3.03 -11.62 13.39
CA GLU A 58 -4.31 -10.94 13.25
C GLU A 58 -4.12 -9.58 12.56
N LEU A 59 -5.02 -9.26 11.62
CA LEU A 59 -5.03 -8.00 10.88
C LEU A 59 -6.28 -7.22 11.26
N ASP A 60 -6.11 -6.25 12.15
CA ASP A 60 -7.18 -5.31 12.50
C ASP A 60 -7.17 -4.12 11.53
N PHE A 61 -8.15 -4.10 10.62
CA PHE A 61 -8.33 -3.05 9.63
C PHE A 61 -9.18 -1.86 10.12
N GLN A 62 -9.73 -1.88 11.34
CA GLN A 62 -10.54 -0.78 11.88
C GLN A 62 -9.80 0.54 11.90
N VAL A 63 -8.50 0.49 12.21
CA VAL A 63 -7.63 1.67 12.18
C VAL A 63 -7.53 2.27 10.78
N LEU A 64 -7.50 1.45 9.72
CA LEU A 64 -7.45 1.93 8.34
C LEU A 64 -8.80 2.49 7.90
N THR A 65 -9.90 1.82 8.25
CA THR A 65 -11.24 2.33 7.95
C THR A 65 -11.49 3.67 8.61
N THR A 66 -11.08 3.81 9.88
CA THR A 66 -11.19 5.07 10.63
C THR A 66 -10.33 6.17 10.01
N HIS A 67 -9.09 5.85 9.60
CA HIS A 67 -8.19 6.78 8.93
C HIS A 67 -8.78 7.30 7.61
N LEU A 68 -9.27 6.39 6.76
CA LEU A 68 -9.90 6.75 5.49
C LEU A 68 -11.18 7.57 5.69
N ALA A 69 -11.99 7.24 6.70
CA ALA A 69 -13.19 8.02 7.03
C ALA A 69 -12.86 9.43 7.54
N HIS A 70 -11.74 9.59 8.25
CA HIS A 70 -11.34 10.86 8.83
C HIS A 70 -10.68 11.81 7.81
N PHE A 71 -9.73 11.29 7.02
CA PHE A 71 -8.96 12.09 6.07
C PHE A 71 -9.52 12.09 4.64
N GLY A 72 -10.52 11.25 4.38
CA GLY A 72 -11.07 11.02 3.04
C GLY A 72 -10.10 10.31 2.11
N ASP A 73 -10.53 10.16 0.87
CA ASP A 73 -9.78 9.55 -0.21
C ASP A 73 -9.84 10.38 -1.50
N ILE A 74 -8.77 10.32 -2.27
CA ILE A 74 -8.67 10.89 -3.62
C ILE A 74 -9.03 9.78 -4.60
N GLN A 75 -10.02 10.04 -5.45
CA GLN A 75 -10.57 9.06 -6.37
C GLN A 75 -10.24 9.39 -7.82
N TYR A 76 -9.81 8.39 -8.59
CA TYR A 76 -9.66 8.51 -10.04
C TYR A 76 -9.85 7.16 -10.72
N THR A 77 -10.19 7.18 -12.01
CA THR A 77 -10.18 5.96 -12.84
C THR A 77 -8.86 5.88 -13.58
N GLY A 78 -8.17 4.75 -13.47
CA GLY A 78 -6.85 4.52 -14.05
C GLY A 78 -6.67 3.09 -14.52
N SER A 79 -5.43 2.60 -14.45
CA SER A 79 -5.04 1.25 -14.85
C SER A 79 -4.27 0.51 -13.76
N LEU A 80 -4.06 -0.79 -13.95
CA LEU A 80 -3.14 -1.56 -13.11
C LEU A 80 -1.70 -1.09 -13.33
N THR A 81 -0.92 -0.99 -12.26
CA THR A 81 0.50 -0.58 -12.30
C THR A 81 1.45 -1.74 -12.67
N THR A 82 0.89 -2.91 -12.99
CA THR A 82 1.61 -4.10 -13.44
C THR A 82 1.04 -4.58 -14.77
N PRO A 83 1.89 -5.04 -15.72
CA PRO A 83 1.42 -5.64 -16.96
C PRO A 83 0.34 -6.70 -16.69
N PRO A 84 -0.77 -6.69 -17.47
CA PRO A 84 -0.96 -6.03 -18.75
C PRO A 84 -1.49 -4.57 -18.69
N CYS A 85 -1.38 -3.90 -17.53
CA CYS A 85 -1.78 -2.50 -17.37
C CYS A 85 -3.25 -2.23 -17.72
N THR A 86 -4.15 -3.15 -17.34
CA THR A 86 -5.58 -3.08 -17.66
C THR A 86 -6.21 -1.78 -17.15
N GLU A 87 -6.91 -1.06 -18.02
CA GLU A 87 -7.63 0.18 -17.71
C GLU A 87 -9.00 -0.07 -17.04
N GLY A 88 -9.64 1.00 -16.58
CA GLY A 88 -10.96 0.94 -15.94
C GLY A 88 -10.90 0.56 -14.46
N VAL A 89 -9.74 0.74 -13.83
CA VAL A 89 -9.54 0.48 -12.40
C VAL A 89 -9.95 1.71 -11.60
N ALA A 90 -10.84 1.53 -10.63
CA ALA A 90 -11.22 2.59 -9.69
C ALA A 90 -10.15 2.69 -8.59
N TRP A 91 -9.39 3.77 -8.58
CA TRP A 91 -8.35 4.03 -7.59
C TRP A 91 -8.86 4.95 -6.48
N HIS A 92 -8.61 4.55 -5.24
CA HIS A 92 -8.92 5.28 -4.01
C HIS A 92 -7.63 5.46 -3.21
N LEU A 93 -7.08 6.66 -3.17
CA LEU A 93 -5.83 6.95 -2.46
C LEU A 93 -6.12 7.66 -1.14
N SER A 94 -5.51 7.24 -0.03
CA SER A 94 -5.68 7.91 1.27
C SER A 94 -5.33 9.40 1.19
N GLY A 95 -6.19 10.27 1.73
CA GLY A 95 -5.97 11.72 1.75
C GLY A 95 -4.81 12.16 2.65
N ALA A 96 -4.37 11.31 3.59
CA ALA A 96 -3.23 11.57 4.47
C ALA A 96 -2.37 10.31 4.65
N PRO A 97 -1.05 10.46 4.86
CA PRO A 97 -0.17 9.32 5.09
C PRO A 97 -0.35 8.72 6.49
N LEU A 98 -0.09 7.43 6.60
CA LEU A 98 0.02 6.68 7.85
C LEU A 98 1.46 6.74 8.37
N PRO A 99 1.67 6.76 9.69
CA PRO A 99 3.02 6.68 10.26
C PRO A 99 3.63 5.30 9.99
N LEU A 100 4.92 5.28 9.63
CA LEU A 100 5.74 4.08 9.50
C LEU A 100 7.06 4.31 10.21
N ASP A 101 7.42 3.44 11.15
CA ASP A 101 8.69 3.56 11.86
C ASP A 101 9.89 3.13 11.00
N VAL A 102 11.07 3.67 11.29
CA VAL A 102 12.29 3.42 10.52
C VAL A 102 12.74 1.95 10.59
N LYS A 103 12.45 1.24 11.69
CA LYS A 103 12.82 -0.18 11.83
C LYS A 103 11.99 -1.03 10.86
N SER A 104 10.68 -0.77 10.76
CA SER A 104 9.79 -1.42 9.79
C SER A 104 10.18 -1.07 8.35
N TYR A 105 10.53 0.18 8.06
CA TYR A 105 11.04 0.58 6.74
C TYR A 105 12.37 -0.11 6.36
N SER A 106 13.27 -0.31 7.32
CA SER A 106 14.60 -0.88 7.04
C SER A 106 14.62 -2.40 6.93
N THR A 107 13.63 -3.09 7.51
CA THR A 107 13.39 -4.53 7.27
C THR A 107 12.78 -4.76 5.88
N ASP A 108 12.28 -3.70 5.25
CA ASP A 108 11.61 -3.71 3.96
C ASP A 108 12.57 -3.64 2.76
N ASN A 109 13.67 -4.40 2.78
CA ASN A 109 14.44 -4.68 1.56
C ASN A 109 13.66 -5.61 0.58
N LEU A 110 12.42 -5.98 0.92
CA LEU A 110 11.55 -6.91 0.20
C LEU A 110 10.45 -6.20 -0.61
N LEU A 111 9.93 -5.04 -0.19
CA LEU A 111 9.07 -4.22 -1.05
C LEU A 111 9.95 -3.42 -2.03
N LYS A 112 10.41 -4.11 -3.07
CA LYS A 112 10.95 -3.44 -4.27
C LYS A 112 9.86 -2.54 -4.85
N VAL A 113 10.00 -1.24 -4.60
CA VAL A 113 9.11 -0.17 -5.05
C VAL A 113 8.78 -0.34 -6.53
N ALA A 114 7.53 -0.70 -6.82
CA ALA A 114 6.96 -0.61 -8.17
C ALA A 114 6.43 0.81 -8.38
N ALA A 115 7.34 1.79 -8.47
CA ALA A 115 6.99 3.11 -8.96
C ALA A 115 6.98 3.06 -10.50
N GLN A 116 5.80 3.08 -11.12
CA GLN A 116 5.69 3.36 -12.55
C GLN A 116 5.91 4.87 -12.72
N GLN A 117 6.98 5.25 -13.40
CA GLN A 117 7.27 6.66 -13.71
C GLN A 117 6.21 7.16 -14.72
N GLU A 118 5.37 8.10 -14.33
CA GLU A 118 4.57 8.87 -15.30
C GLU A 118 5.56 9.68 -16.15
N ARG A 119 5.73 9.28 -17.42
CA ARG A 119 6.33 10.16 -18.42
C ARG A 119 5.40 11.36 -18.55
N ALA A 120 5.78 12.48 -17.95
CA ALA A 120 5.24 13.79 -18.30
C ALA A 120 5.39 13.96 -19.82
N SER A 121 4.26 13.95 -20.53
CA SER A 121 4.20 14.45 -21.89
C SER A 121 4.31 15.96 -21.77
N ASN A 122 5.50 16.49 -22.02
CA ASN A 122 5.72 17.91 -22.21
C ASN A 122 5.02 18.30 -23.53
N GLU A 123 3.97 19.12 -23.44
CA GLU A 123 3.54 19.97 -24.56
C GLU A 123 4.36 21.27 -24.57
#